data_AF-A0AAP0PNJ9-F1
#
_entry.id   AF-A0AAP0PNJ9-F1
#
_cell.length_a   1.000
_cell.length_b   1.000
_cell.length_c   1.000
_cell.angle_alpha   90.00
_cell.angle_beta   90.00
_cell.angle_gamma   90.00
#
_symmetry.space_group_name_H-M   'P 1'
#
loop_
_entity.id
_entity.type
_entity.pdbx_description
1 polymer ?
#
loop_
_entity_poly.entity_id
_entity_poly.type
_entity_poly.pdbx_seq_one_letter_code
_entity_poly.pdbx_strand_id
1 'polypeptide(L)' 'MRHNLDVMHIKKSFFENIFNTVMGVSRKIKDSVKSRHDVHELCLCSALHLDLVSNNYPKAIFMLDK' A
#
# COMPACT_ATOMS: atom_id res chain seq x y z
N MET A 1 0.00 -20.51 23.80
CA MET A 1 -0.97 -19.77 22.96
C MET A 1 -0.43 -19.65 21.53
N ARG A 2 -0.75 -20.61 20.66
CA ARG A 2 -0.41 -20.49 19.23
C ARG A 2 -1.45 -19.57 18.60
N HIS A 3 -1.02 -18.37 18.23
CA HIS A 3 -1.89 -17.42 17.55
C HIS A 3 -2.07 -17.95 16.13
N ASN A 4 -3.27 -18.44 15.80
CA ASN A 4 -3.56 -19.06 14.53
C ASN A 4 -3.65 -17.97 13.47
N LEU A 5 -2.50 -17.66 12.87
CA LEU A 5 -2.42 -16.66 11.81
C LEU A 5 -3.04 -17.28 10.55
N ASP A 6 -4.19 -16.76 10.12
CA ASP A 6 -4.82 -17.18 8.87
C ASP A 6 -3.99 -16.69 7.66
N VAL A 7 -2.98 -17.50 7.32
CA VAL A 7 -2.03 -17.23 6.24
C VAL A 7 -2.75 -17.06 4.91
N MET A 8 -3.87 -17.76 4.68
CA MET A 8 -4.60 -17.69 3.42
C MET A 8 -5.26 -16.32 3.27
N HIS A 9 -5.90 -15.82 4.33
CA HIS A 9 -6.50 -14.49 4.32
C HIS A 9 -5.45 -13.38 4.16
N ILE A 10 -4.29 -13.53 4.82
CA ILE A 10 -3.18 -12.56 4.73
C ILE A 10 -2.60 -12.53 3.33
N LYS A 11 -2.31 -13.70 2.74
CA LYS A 11 -1.79 -13.79 1.37
C LYS A 11 -2.76 -13.19 0.36
N LYS A 12 -4.06 -13.46 0.50
CA LYS A 12 -5.09 -12.88 -0.37
C LYS A 12 -5.14 -11.36 -0.25
N SER A 13 -5.13 -10.82 0.96
CA SER A 13 -5.16 -9.37 1.18
C SER A 13 -3.91 -8.67 0.64
N PHE A 14 -2.72 -9.26 0.79
CA PHE A 14 -1.48 -8.70 0.25
C PHE A 14 -1.47 -8.70 -1.28
N PHE A 15 -1.86 -9.81 -1.90
CA PHE A 15 -1.92 -9.95 -3.36
C PHE A 15 -2.95 -8.98 -3.96
N GLU A 16 -4.16 -8.91 -3.40
CA GLU A 16 -5.19 -7.98 -3.86
C GLU A 16 -4.71 -6.53 -3.78
N ASN A 17 -4.00 -6.16 -2.71
CA ASN A 17 -3.48 -4.81 -2.56
C ASN A 17 -2.43 -4.47 -3.64
N ILE A 18 -1.44 -5.36 -3.86
CA ILE A 18 -0.42 -5.17 -4.91
C ILE A 18 -1.09 -5.13 -6.29
N PHE A 19 -1.95 -6.09 -6.59
CA PHE A 19 -2.60 -6.20 -7.88
C PHE A 19 -3.46 -4.96 -8.19
N ASN A 20 -4.30 -4.51 -7.25
CA ASN A 20 -5.11 -3.31 -7.44
C ASN A 20 -4.25 -2.05 -7.60
N THR A 21 -3.10 -2.00 -6.93
CA THR A 21 -2.13 -0.90 -7.02
C THR A 21 -1.47 -0.87 -8.39
N VAL A 22 -0.94 -2.01 -8.86
CA VAL A 22 -0.29 -2.12 -10.18
C VAL A 22 -1.29 -1.82 -11.31
N MET A 23 -2.51 -2.32 -11.20
CA MET A 23 -3.56 -2.14 -12.20
C MET A 23 -4.24 -0.76 -12.13
N GLY A 24 -3.83 0.13 -11.21
CA GLY A 24 -4.40 1.47 -11.09
C GLY A 24 -5.91 1.50 -10.84
N VAL A 25 -6.48 0.44 -10.25
CA VAL A 25 -7.93 0.31 -10.06
C VAL A 25 -8.39 1.22 -8.94
N SER A 26 -8.68 2.47 -9.31
CA SER A 26 -9.20 3.49 -8.40
C SER A 26 -10.41 2.95 -7.63
N ARG A 27 -10.43 3.18 -6.31
CA ARG A 27 -11.39 2.64 -5.30
C ARG A 27 -11.16 1.19 -4.81
N LYS A 28 -10.26 0.41 -5.41
CA LYS A 28 -9.84 -0.91 -4.85
C LYS A 28 -8.44 -0.91 -4.25
N ILE A 29 -7.70 0.17 -4.48
CA ILE A 29 -6.38 0.41 -3.91
C ILE A 29 -6.55 0.70 -2.42
N LYS A 30 -5.88 -0.06 -1.55
CA LYS A 30 -5.92 0.10 -0.09
C LYS A 30 -4.80 1.03 0.41
N ASP A 31 -4.31 1.90 -0.48
CA ASP A 31 -3.32 2.93 -0.19
C ASP A 31 -4.04 4.12 0.50
N SER A 32 -3.76 4.26 1.78
CA SER A 32 -4.36 5.22 2.69
C SER A 32 -3.25 6.04 3.38
N VAL A 33 -3.61 7.16 4.00
CA VAL A 33 -2.65 7.98 4.76
C VAL A 33 -1.94 7.16 5.85
N LYS A 34 -2.64 6.24 6.51
CA LYS A 34 -2.06 5.35 7.51
C LYS A 34 -1.05 4.38 6.89
N SER A 35 -1.38 3.74 5.77
CA SER A 35 -0.42 2.86 5.10
C SER A 35 0.80 3.61 4.57
N ARG A 36 0.68 4.90 4.25
CA ARG A 36 1.84 5.75 3.90
C ARG A 36 2.70 6.13 5.10
N HIS A 37 2.10 6.30 6.28
CA HIS A 37 2.82 6.43 7.53
C HIS A 37 3.56 5.13 7.90
N ASP A 38 2.92 3.98 7.71
CA ASP A 38 3.56 2.67 7.91
C ASP A 38 4.73 2.47 6.94
N VAL A 39 4.60 2.90 5.67
CA VAL A 39 5.71 2.88 4.70
C VAL A 39 6.86 3.77 5.16
N HIS A 40 6.58 4.95 5.74
CA HIS A 40 7.61 5.83 6.30
C HIS A 40 8.35 5.20 7.49
N GLU A 41 7.62 4.49 8.36
CA GLU A 41 8.17 3.90 9.58
C GLU A 41 8.89 2.57 9.33
N LEU A 42 8.37 1.74 8.41
CA LEU A 42 8.82 0.37 8.19
C LEU A 42 9.70 0.19 6.94
N CYS A 43 9.67 1.14 5.99
CA CYS A 43 10.37 1.02 4.72
C CYS A 43 11.32 2.21 4.50
N LEU A 44 12.53 1.94 4.00
CA LEU A 44 13.51 2.98 3.67
C LEU A 44 13.21 3.67 2.32
N CYS A 45 11.98 3.58 1.82
CA CYS A 45 11.58 4.07 0.50
C CYS A 45 11.08 5.52 0.58
N SER A 46 12.01 6.45 0.83
CA SER A 46 11.75 7.88 1.02
C SER A 46 11.03 8.57 -0.15
N ALA A 47 11.15 8.03 -1.36
CA ALA A 47 10.45 8.52 -2.56
C ALA A 47 8.91 8.33 -2.51
N LEU A 48 8.40 7.51 -1.59
CA LEU A 48 6.97 7.21 -1.44
C LEU A 48 6.35 7.84 -0.18
N HIS A 49 7.11 8.65 0.55
CA HIS A 49 6.64 9.30 1.77
C HIS A 49 5.50 10.29 1.49
N LEU A 50 4.63 10.44 2.49
CA LEU A 50 3.56 11.44 2.46
C LEU A 50 4.18 12.84 2.47
N ASP A 51 3.69 13.72 1.60
CA ASP A 51 3.99 15.15 1.73
C ASP A 51 3.10 15.74 2.81
N LEU A 52 3.70 16.03 3.97
CA LEU A 52 3.04 16.58 5.15
C LEU A 52 2.44 17.98 4.90
N VAL A 53 2.91 18.72 3.90
CA VAL A 53 2.43 20.07 3.57
C VAL A 53 1.18 20.00 2.71
N SER A 54 1.18 19.12 1.71
CA SER A 54 0.07 19.01 0.75
C SER A 54 -0.98 17.97 1.13
N ASN A 55 -0.74 17.12 2.14
CA ASN A 55 -1.53 15.91 2.43
C ASN A 55 -1.70 14.98 1.21
N ASN A 56 -0.85 15.14 0.21
CA ASN A 56 -0.85 14.36 -1.01
C ASN A 56 0.29 13.35 -0.94
N TYR A 57 0.06 12.18 -1.52
CA TYR A 57 1.08 11.15 -1.67
C TYR A 57 1.28 10.84 -3.16
N PRO A 58 2.53 10.60 -3.58
CA PRO A 58 2.80 10.22 -4.96
C PRO A 58 2.10 8.90 -5.28
N LYS A 59 1.49 8.82 -6.47
CA LYS A 59 0.95 7.56 -7.00
C LYS A 59 2.03 6.48 -6.94
N ALA A 60 1.62 5.24 -6.71
CA ALA A 60 2.56 4.12 -6.65
C ALA A 60 3.40 4.04 -7.94
N ILE A 61 4.72 3.86 -7.78
CA ILE A 61 5.70 3.88 -8.87
C ILE A 61 5.42 2.82 -9.95
N PHE A 62 4.75 1.72 -9.58
CA PHE A 62 4.46 0.59 -10.47
C PHE A 62 3.03 0.58 -11.02
N MET A 63 2.33 1.73 -11.05
CA MET A 63 1.07 1.79 -11.79
C MET A 63 1.35 1.61 -13.28
N LEU A 64 0.69 0.63 -13.90
CA LEU A 64 0.65 0.54 -15.35
C LEU A 64 -0.12 1.76 -15.86
N ASP A 65 0.55 2.58 -16.67
CA ASP A 65 -0.09 3.66 -17.40
C ASP A 65 -1.07 3.05 -18.43
N LYS A 66 -2.19 3.72 -18.69
CA LYS A 66 -3.24 3.19 -19.57
C LYS A 66 -2.91 3.40 -21.03
#